data_AF-A0AAD8MCJ9-F1
#
_entry.id   AF-A0AAD8MCJ9-F1
#
_cell.length_a   1.000
_cell.length_b   1.000
_cell.length_c   1.000
_cell.angle_alpha   90.00
_cell.angle_beta   90.00
_cell.angle_gamma   90.00
#
_symmetry.space_group_name_H-M   'P 1'
#
loop_
_entity.id
_entity.type
_entity.pdbx_description
1 polymer ?
#
loop_
_entity_poly.entity_id
_entity_poly.type
_entity_poly.pdbx_seq_one_letter_code
_entity_poly.pdbx_strand_id
1 'polypeptide(L)'
;MAAIFPISPLINFRRFTPCKLKAVTACKSVIKSVTGITKVPVTTEPIVRRSANYKPCLWDDNFLQSLKTEYMGEAIDARASALREEVRMIFNNVVEPLDQLELIDQLQRLGLDYHFHDEINRTLKNIHTGQKNETWEKDLHATALEFRLLRQHGHYISPEGFKRFTENGSFNKGIRADVQGLLSLYEASYFSIDGESLMDEAWSFTSNLLKDCLENTVDLDLQMQVRNALELPLQWRIPRFDAKWYINLYQKSGDMIPAILAFAKLDFNVRQGLNQEELKDLSRWWSRLGMGEKLPFARDRLVASFFWSLGITGEPHHRYFREVLTKIIELIGVYDDVYDVYGTLDELELFTDVVQRWDINAMKELPDYMKLCFLSLINVVHETTYDILKDHNIDTFPHQKKWFNDLFERYIVEARWYNSGYQPTLEEYLKNGFVSIGGPVVVLYSYICTADQIKKEDLEFIEDLPDIVRLACEIFRLSDDYGTSSAELKRGDVPSSIQCYMSDTGVSEEVSREHMMNLIRKKWAQINKLRFSKENNNPLSWSFVDIMLNLIRAGHCLYNAGDDGFSVEDVVAKDTLVSLLVEPIPL
;
A
#
# COMPACT_ATOMS: atom_id res chain seq x y z
N MET A 1 5.95 -37.62 57.90
CA MET A 1 7.40 -37.78 57.58
C MET A 1 7.83 -36.48 56.93
N ALA A 2 8.32 -35.48 57.69
CA ALA A 2 9.68 -35.39 58.24
C ALA A 2 10.77 -35.48 57.14
N ALA A 3 11.79 -34.62 57.02
CA ALA A 3 12.06 -33.21 57.34
C ALA A 3 13.49 -32.93 56.79
N ILE A 4 13.93 -31.66 56.87
CA ILE A 4 15.34 -31.19 57.04
C ILE A 4 16.19 -30.91 55.77
N PHE A 5 16.25 -29.60 55.43
CA PHE A 5 17.40 -28.67 55.20
C PHE A 5 18.84 -29.12 55.63
N PRO A 6 19.98 -28.37 55.53
CA PRO A 6 20.19 -26.94 55.20
C PRO A 6 21.51 -26.53 54.42
N ILE A 7 21.72 -25.19 54.33
CA ILE A 7 22.95 -24.37 54.40
C ILE A 7 23.58 -23.77 53.11
N SER A 8 23.47 -22.44 53.05
CA SER A 8 24.15 -21.29 52.35
C SER A 8 25.72 -21.30 52.35
N PRO A 9 26.49 -20.21 52.06
CA PRO A 9 26.18 -18.79 51.68
C PRO A 9 27.10 -18.07 50.65
N LEU A 10 26.73 -16.84 50.25
CA LEU A 10 27.53 -15.56 50.18
C LEU A 10 26.88 -14.55 49.19
N ILE A 11 26.14 -13.50 49.64
CA ILE A 11 26.56 -12.11 49.98
C ILE A 11 27.04 -11.30 48.74
N ASN A 12 26.36 -10.24 48.25
CA ASN A 12 26.32 -8.88 48.85
C ASN A 12 25.24 -7.97 48.20
N PHE A 13 24.38 -7.34 48.99
CA PHE A 13 23.56 -6.18 48.60
C PHE A 13 23.87 -5.02 49.56
N ARG A 14 24.25 -3.85 49.02
CA ARG A 14 24.51 -2.63 49.81
C ARG A 14 23.20 -1.97 50.23
N ARG A 15 23.12 -1.67 51.53
CA ARG A 15 22.04 -0.98 52.23
C ARG A 15 22.05 0.53 51.96
N PHE A 16 20.86 1.09 51.78
CA PHE A 16 20.54 2.48 52.08
C PHE A 16 20.27 2.63 53.58
N THR A 17 20.74 3.72 54.19
CA THR A 17 20.27 4.21 55.49
C THR A 17 19.99 5.72 55.45
N PRO A 18 19.05 6.22 56.27
CA PRO A 18 18.37 7.50 56.08
C PRO A 18 18.86 8.59 57.04
N CYS A 19 18.68 9.88 56.69
CA CYS A 19 18.79 10.96 57.67
C CYS A 19 17.82 12.15 57.46
N LYS A 20 16.81 12.17 58.33
CA LYS A 20 16.21 13.27 59.11
C LYS A 20 15.95 14.66 58.48
N LEU A 21 14.65 15.00 58.53
CA LEU A 21 14.03 16.33 58.49
C LEU A 21 14.69 17.33 59.47
N LYS A 22 14.92 18.57 59.01
CA LYS A 22 15.13 19.75 59.88
C LYS A 22 14.16 20.87 59.49
N ALA A 23 13.71 21.57 60.52
CA ALA A 23 12.69 22.60 60.53
C ALA A 23 13.06 23.85 59.72
N VAL A 24 12.02 24.43 59.12
CA VAL A 24 12.03 25.71 58.39
C VAL A 24 12.07 26.87 59.38
N THR A 25 13.01 27.80 59.20
CA THR A 25 12.99 29.12 59.85
C THR A 25 12.91 30.18 58.75
N ALA A 26 11.86 31.01 58.79
CA ALA A 26 11.58 32.04 57.82
C ALA A 26 12.63 33.17 57.87
N CYS A 27 13.25 33.47 56.73
CA CYS A 27 13.99 34.72 56.50
C CYS A 27 13.28 35.51 55.40
N LYS A 28 12.87 36.73 55.73
CA LYS A 28 12.19 37.69 54.85
C LYS A 28 13.10 38.10 53.70
N SER A 29 12.63 37.96 52.46
CA SER A 29 13.27 38.55 51.28
C SER A 29 12.95 40.05 51.21
N VAL A 30 13.99 40.87 51.05
CA VAL A 30 13.88 42.27 50.63
C VAL A 30 14.21 42.30 49.15
N ILE A 31 13.19 42.45 48.31
CA ILE A 31 13.35 42.64 46.86
C ILE A 31 13.69 44.13 46.64
N LYS A 32 14.90 44.41 46.17
CA LYS A 32 15.22 45.67 45.48
C LYS A 32 15.18 45.39 43.97
N SER A 33 14.28 46.06 43.27
CA SER A 33 14.20 46.07 41.81
C SER A 33 15.46 46.69 41.20
N VAL A 34 16.12 45.96 40.30
CA VAL A 34 17.09 46.52 39.36
C VAL A 34 16.64 46.16 37.96
N THR A 35 16.07 47.14 37.28
CA THR A 35 15.77 47.11 35.85
C THR A 35 17.06 47.38 35.08
N GLY A 36 17.53 46.39 34.32
CA GLY A 36 18.69 46.53 33.44
C GLY A 36 18.63 45.51 32.31
N ILE A 37 17.98 45.89 31.20
CA ILE A 37 17.99 45.12 29.95
C ILE A 37 19.36 45.28 29.33
N THR A 38 20.21 44.25 29.43
CA THR A 38 21.39 44.11 28.58
C THR A 38 20.98 43.35 27.33
N LYS A 39 20.79 44.08 26.21
CA LYS A 39 20.68 43.48 24.88
C LYS A 39 22.03 42.88 24.52
N VAL A 40 22.21 41.58 24.75
CA VAL A 40 23.24 40.80 24.08
C VAL A 40 22.81 40.72 22.61
N PRO A 41 23.66 41.10 21.63
CA PRO A 41 23.36 40.83 20.23
C PRO A 41 23.39 39.32 20.06
N VAL A 42 22.22 38.69 19.93
CA VAL A 42 22.13 37.33 19.38
C VAL A 42 22.54 37.48 17.92
N THR A 43 23.79 37.14 17.63
CA THR A 43 24.19 36.79 16.26
C THR A 43 23.32 35.60 15.87
N THR A 44 22.23 35.86 15.14
CA THR A 44 21.45 34.83 14.47
C THR A 44 22.36 34.18 13.45
N GLU A 45 23.02 33.08 13.84
CA GLU A 45 23.68 32.23 12.86
C GLU A 45 22.64 31.86 11.80
N PRO A 46 22.99 31.91 10.50
CA PRO A 46 22.06 31.56 9.45
C PRO A 46 21.62 30.11 9.63
N ILE A 47 20.32 29.86 9.65
CA ILE A 47 19.76 28.50 9.70
C ILE A 47 20.23 27.77 8.43
N VAL A 48 21.07 26.75 8.59
CA VAL A 48 21.52 25.89 7.50
C VAL A 48 20.50 24.76 7.35
N ARG A 49 19.75 24.76 6.25
CA ARG A 49 18.75 23.72 5.95
C ARG A 49 19.32 22.63 5.07
N ARG A 50 18.89 21.38 5.30
CA ARG A 50 19.24 20.26 4.42
C ARG A 50 18.36 20.29 3.18
N SER A 51 18.81 19.60 2.15
CA SER A 51 18.06 19.33 0.93
C SER A 51 18.38 17.92 0.47
N ALA A 52 17.34 17.17 0.08
CA ALA A 52 17.49 15.86 -0.55
C ALA A 52 17.94 15.95 -2.02
N ASN A 53 18.00 17.16 -2.60
CA ASN A 53 18.29 17.38 -4.02
C ASN A 53 17.36 16.61 -4.95
N TYR A 54 16.05 16.66 -4.67
CA TYR A 54 15.05 16.01 -5.49
C TYR A 54 15.10 16.49 -6.94
N LYS A 55 14.83 15.57 -7.86
CA LYS A 55 14.66 15.92 -9.27
C LYS A 55 13.33 16.67 -9.46
N PRO A 56 13.28 17.67 -10.35
CA PRO A 56 12.02 18.31 -10.75
C PRO A 56 10.99 17.29 -11.23
N CYS A 57 9.71 17.65 -11.12
CA CYS A 57 8.61 16.88 -11.71
C CYS A 57 8.86 16.66 -13.21
N LEU A 58 8.74 15.42 -13.67
CA LEU A 58 8.88 15.07 -15.08
C LEU A 58 7.68 15.48 -15.93
N TRP A 59 6.56 15.72 -15.29
CA TRP A 59 5.29 16.03 -15.95
C TRP A 59 5.10 17.55 -16.01
N ASP A 60 5.11 18.08 -17.22
CA ASP A 60 4.81 19.49 -17.46
C ASP A 60 3.29 19.72 -17.39
N ASP A 61 2.85 20.78 -16.70
CA ASP A 61 1.41 21.09 -16.56
C ASP A 61 0.77 21.35 -17.93
N ASN A 62 1.45 22.05 -18.85
CA ASN A 62 0.88 22.27 -20.20
C ASN A 62 0.72 20.94 -20.93
N PHE A 63 1.66 20.01 -20.79
CA PHE A 63 1.53 18.66 -21.32
C PHE A 63 0.31 17.95 -20.73
N LEU A 64 0.15 17.92 -19.40
CA LEU A 64 -1.01 17.30 -18.73
C LEU A 64 -2.33 17.92 -19.20
N GLN A 65 -2.42 19.26 -19.25
CA GLN A 65 -3.59 19.97 -19.77
C GLN A 65 -3.85 19.69 -21.26
N SER A 66 -2.80 19.40 -22.04
CA SER A 66 -2.91 19.12 -23.48
C SER A 66 -3.37 17.70 -23.81
N LEU A 67 -3.40 16.78 -22.84
CA LEU A 67 -3.84 15.40 -23.05
C LEU A 67 -5.23 15.39 -23.70
N LYS A 68 -5.43 14.56 -24.71
CA LYS A 68 -6.71 14.42 -25.42
C LYS A 68 -6.98 12.95 -25.62
N THR A 69 -8.26 12.59 -25.56
CA THR A 69 -8.73 11.25 -25.87
C THR A 69 -9.82 11.30 -26.92
N GLU A 70 -9.75 10.37 -27.87
CA GLU A 70 -10.80 10.13 -28.87
C GLU A 70 -11.80 9.06 -28.38
N TYR A 71 -11.57 8.50 -27.20
CA TYR A 71 -12.30 7.37 -26.63
C TYR A 71 -13.37 7.83 -25.63
N MET A 72 -14.04 8.93 -25.95
CA MET A 72 -15.17 9.47 -25.18
C MET A 72 -16.34 9.79 -26.10
N GLY A 73 -17.55 9.76 -25.53
CA GLY A 73 -18.78 10.20 -26.19
C GLY A 73 -19.69 9.05 -26.60
N GLU A 74 -20.93 9.41 -26.97
CA GLU A 74 -22.06 8.47 -27.12
C GLU A 74 -21.78 7.29 -28.05
N ALA A 75 -21.06 7.50 -29.15
CA ALA A 75 -20.73 6.44 -30.10
C ALA A 75 -19.75 5.40 -29.52
N ILE A 76 -18.78 5.86 -28.73
CA ILE A 76 -17.83 4.98 -28.02
C ILE A 76 -18.54 4.22 -26.91
N ASP A 77 -19.39 4.92 -26.14
CA ASP A 77 -20.17 4.32 -25.05
C ASP A 77 -21.14 3.24 -25.57
N ALA A 78 -21.79 3.48 -26.71
CA ALA A 78 -22.64 2.51 -27.37
C ALA A 78 -21.86 1.27 -27.84
N ARG A 79 -20.67 1.48 -28.42
CA ARG A 79 -19.78 0.37 -28.84
C ARG A 79 -19.28 -0.44 -27.64
N ALA A 80 -18.86 0.21 -26.57
CA ALA A 80 -18.42 -0.46 -25.34
C ALA A 80 -19.55 -1.26 -24.71
N SER A 81 -20.77 -0.70 -24.68
CA SER A 81 -21.96 -1.39 -24.17
C SER A 81 -22.33 -2.63 -24.99
N ALA A 82 -22.22 -2.56 -26.32
CA ALA A 82 -22.48 -3.68 -27.21
C ALA A 82 -21.46 -4.82 -27.01
N LEU A 83 -20.17 -4.49 -26.94
CA LEU A 83 -19.10 -5.46 -26.68
C LEU A 83 -19.23 -6.09 -25.28
N ARG A 84 -19.58 -5.29 -24.26
CA ARG A 84 -19.83 -5.79 -22.91
C ARG A 84 -20.94 -6.84 -22.90
N GLU A 85 -22.02 -6.61 -23.64
CA GLU A 85 -23.13 -7.56 -23.72
C GLU A 85 -22.75 -8.83 -24.50
N GLU A 86 -21.98 -8.69 -25.59
CA GLU A 86 -21.44 -9.83 -26.32
C GLU A 86 -20.55 -10.72 -25.42
N VAL A 87 -19.66 -10.10 -24.64
CA VAL A 87 -18.83 -10.82 -23.65
C VAL A 87 -19.68 -11.47 -22.55
N ARG A 88 -20.74 -10.79 -22.07
CA ARG A 88 -21.69 -11.37 -21.10
C ARG A 88 -22.37 -12.62 -21.67
N MET A 89 -22.76 -12.60 -22.94
CA MET A 89 -23.35 -13.76 -23.61
C MET A 89 -22.35 -14.91 -23.75
N ILE A 90 -21.09 -14.61 -24.09
CA ILE A 90 -20.01 -15.61 -24.13
C ILE A 90 -19.84 -16.25 -22.75
N PHE A 91 -19.73 -15.43 -21.69
CA PHE A 91 -19.59 -15.91 -20.32
C PHE A 91 -20.71 -16.87 -19.91
N ASN A 92 -21.96 -16.51 -20.20
CA ASN A 92 -23.13 -17.33 -19.84
C ASN A 92 -23.24 -18.64 -20.64
N ASN A 93 -22.55 -18.75 -21.78
CA ASN A 93 -22.55 -19.96 -22.62
C ASN A 93 -21.43 -20.94 -22.23
N VAL A 94 -20.46 -20.55 -21.40
CA VAL A 94 -19.42 -21.47 -20.92
C VAL A 94 -19.98 -22.36 -19.83
N VAL A 95 -19.92 -23.68 -20.04
CA VAL A 95 -20.52 -24.69 -19.14
C VAL A 95 -19.45 -25.47 -18.38
N GLU A 96 -18.32 -25.78 -19.01
CA GLU A 96 -17.25 -26.56 -18.39
C GLU A 96 -16.57 -25.75 -17.27
N PRO A 97 -16.41 -26.31 -16.04
CA PRO A 97 -15.90 -25.55 -14.90
C PRO A 97 -14.49 -24.99 -15.07
N LEU A 98 -13.60 -25.70 -15.76
CA LEU A 98 -12.24 -25.21 -16.01
C LEU A 98 -12.27 -24.01 -16.95
N ASP A 99 -12.98 -24.12 -18.09
CA ASP A 99 -13.17 -23.02 -19.03
C ASP A 99 -13.81 -21.79 -18.36
N GLN A 100 -14.72 -22.01 -17.41
CA GLN A 100 -15.30 -20.93 -16.60
C GLN A 100 -14.24 -20.24 -15.72
N LEU A 101 -13.38 -21.00 -15.04
CA LEU A 101 -12.30 -20.47 -14.22
C LEU A 101 -11.25 -19.73 -15.07
N GLU A 102 -10.87 -20.30 -16.21
CA GLU A 102 -9.94 -19.68 -17.16
C GLU A 102 -10.50 -18.38 -17.73
N LEU A 103 -11.79 -18.36 -18.09
CA LEU A 103 -12.46 -17.13 -18.55
C LEU A 103 -12.48 -16.07 -17.45
N ILE A 104 -12.78 -16.44 -16.20
CA ILE A 104 -12.76 -15.51 -15.06
C ILE A 104 -11.34 -14.93 -14.88
N ASP A 105 -10.31 -15.77 -14.92
CA ASP A 105 -8.92 -15.34 -14.80
C ASP A 105 -8.51 -14.40 -15.95
N GLN A 106 -8.89 -14.74 -17.19
CA GLN A 106 -8.65 -13.90 -18.35
C GLN A 106 -9.31 -12.52 -18.20
N LEU A 107 -10.59 -12.47 -17.78
CA LEU A 107 -11.30 -11.20 -17.59
C LEU A 107 -10.67 -10.34 -16.50
N GLN A 108 -10.22 -10.93 -15.39
CA GLN A 108 -9.48 -10.21 -14.34
C GLN A 108 -8.16 -9.65 -14.86
N ARG A 109 -7.35 -10.49 -15.52
CA ARG A 109 -6.03 -10.08 -16.04
C ARG A 109 -6.14 -9.07 -17.19
N LEU A 110 -7.24 -9.06 -17.93
CA LEU A 110 -7.56 -8.04 -18.94
C LEU A 110 -8.13 -6.74 -18.34
N GLY A 111 -8.37 -6.71 -17.02
CA GLY A 111 -8.94 -5.56 -16.32
C GLY A 111 -10.40 -5.28 -16.69
N LEU A 112 -11.18 -6.34 -16.95
CA LEU A 112 -12.60 -6.28 -17.34
C LEU A 112 -13.57 -6.84 -16.28
N ASP A 113 -13.06 -7.48 -15.23
CA ASP A 113 -13.81 -8.18 -14.19
C ASP A 113 -14.86 -7.31 -13.50
N TYR A 114 -14.60 -6.03 -13.30
CA TYR A 114 -15.55 -5.09 -12.69
C TYR A 114 -16.86 -4.94 -13.48
N HIS A 115 -16.91 -5.28 -14.77
CA HIS A 115 -18.15 -5.30 -15.57
C HIS A 115 -19.01 -6.55 -15.34
N PHE A 116 -18.41 -7.60 -14.76
CA PHE A 116 -18.98 -8.95 -14.65
C PHE A 116 -18.97 -9.47 -13.22
N HIS A 117 -18.97 -8.57 -12.22
CA HIS A 117 -18.89 -8.93 -10.80
C HIS A 117 -19.96 -9.95 -10.39
N ASP A 118 -21.21 -9.74 -10.83
CA ASP A 118 -22.33 -10.63 -10.52
C ASP A 118 -22.19 -12.01 -11.17
N GLU A 119 -21.77 -12.06 -12.43
CA GLU A 119 -21.47 -13.30 -13.16
C GLU A 119 -20.35 -14.09 -12.47
N ILE A 120 -19.22 -13.44 -12.21
CA ILE A 120 -18.04 -14.04 -11.58
C ILE A 120 -18.41 -14.63 -10.21
N ASN A 121 -19.04 -13.83 -9.35
CA ASN A 121 -19.45 -14.27 -8.01
C ASN A 121 -20.41 -15.45 -8.05
N ARG A 122 -21.39 -15.44 -8.97
CA ARG A 122 -22.35 -16.54 -9.12
C ARG A 122 -21.66 -17.82 -9.56
N THR A 123 -20.77 -17.73 -10.54
CA THR A 123 -20.03 -18.89 -11.06
C THR A 123 -19.10 -19.47 -10.01
N LEU A 124 -18.28 -18.65 -9.33
CA LEU A 124 -17.38 -19.13 -8.28
C LEU A 124 -18.14 -19.73 -7.09
N LYS A 125 -19.29 -19.16 -6.71
CA LYS A 125 -20.17 -19.75 -5.69
C LYS A 125 -20.72 -21.11 -6.11
N ASN A 126 -21.11 -21.26 -7.37
CA ASN A 126 -21.60 -22.53 -7.90
C ASN A 126 -20.50 -23.59 -7.92
N ILE A 127 -19.28 -23.24 -8.35
CA ILE A 127 -18.11 -24.12 -8.31
C ILE A 127 -17.81 -24.54 -6.86
N HIS A 128 -17.81 -23.57 -5.94
CA HIS A 128 -17.52 -23.83 -4.52
C HIS A 128 -18.54 -24.75 -3.84
N THR A 129 -19.82 -24.64 -4.20
CA THR A 129 -20.93 -25.41 -3.58
C THR A 129 -21.33 -26.66 -4.35
N GLY A 130 -20.82 -26.83 -5.58
CA GLY A 130 -21.10 -27.96 -6.45
C GLY A 130 -20.52 -29.28 -5.94
N GLN A 131 -20.92 -30.38 -6.57
CA GLN A 131 -20.25 -31.67 -6.34
C GLN A 131 -18.82 -31.60 -6.87
N LYS A 132 -17.86 -32.10 -6.08
CA LYS A 132 -16.47 -32.22 -6.53
C LYS A 132 -16.43 -33.13 -7.75
N ASN A 133 -16.10 -32.56 -8.91
CA ASN A 133 -15.83 -33.37 -10.09
C ASN A 133 -14.56 -34.20 -9.82
N GLU A 134 -14.62 -35.53 -9.93
CA GLU A 134 -13.46 -36.40 -9.70
C GLU A 134 -12.43 -36.33 -10.86
N THR A 135 -12.79 -35.72 -12.00
CA THR A 135 -12.06 -35.76 -13.28
C THR A 135 -10.95 -34.71 -13.41
N TRP A 136 -11.22 -33.44 -13.12
CA TRP A 136 -10.25 -32.31 -13.07
C TRP A 136 -9.33 -32.32 -11.84
N GLU A 137 -9.69 -33.13 -10.84
CA GLU A 137 -8.95 -33.32 -9.60
C GLU A 137 -7.52 -33.91 -9.80
N LYS A 138 -7.11 -34.23 -11.03
CA LYS A 138 -5.77 -34.73 -11.36
C LYS A 138 -4.89 -33.70 -12.06
N ASP A 139 -5.46 -32.57 -12.49
CA ASP A 139 -4.75 -31.52 -13.19
C ASP A 139 -4.26 -30.45 -12.21
N LEU A 140 -2.96 -30.15 -12.23
CA LEU A 140 -2.37 -29.21 -11.29
C LEU A 140 -2.81 -27.77 -11.59
N HIS A 141 -2.87 -27.38 -12.86
CA HIS A 141 -3.32 -26.05 -13.28
C HIS A 141 -4.74 -25.80 -12.79
N ALA A 142 -5.67 -26.71 -13.07
CA ALA A 142 -7.07 -26.60 -12.68
C ALA A 142 -7.24 -26.54 -11.16
N THR A 143 -6.56 -27.42 -10.41
CA THR A 143 -6.64 -27.43 -8.93
C THR A 143 -6.10 -26.12 -8.33
N ALA A 144 -4.99 -25.61 -8.87
CA ALA A 144 -4.37 -24.38 -8.40
C ALA A 144 -5.18 -23.13 -8.78
N LEU A 145 -5.75 -23.11 -9.99
CA LEU A 145 -6.59 -22.02 -10.48
C LEU A 145 -7.89 -21.93 -9.68
N GLU A 146 -8.57 -23.06 -9.44
CA GLU A 146 -9.75 -23.13 -8.56
C GLU A 146 -9.40 -22.61 -7.16
N PHE A 147 -8.34 -23.14 -6.55
CA PHE A 147 -7.92 -22.73 -5.21
C PHE A 147 -7.70 -21.22 -5.14
N ARG A 148 -6.93 -20.68 -6.08
CA ARG A 148 -6.61 -19.25 -6.16
C ARG A 148 -7.87 -18.40 -6.29
N LEU A 149 -8.70 -18.66 -7.31
CA LEU A 149 -9.88 -17.85 -7.59
C LEU A 149 -10.91 -17.92 -6.46
N LEU A 150 -11.13 -19.11 -5.88
CA LEU A 150 -12.02 -19.25 -4.72
C LEU A 150 -11.51 -18.45 -3.52
N ARG A 151 -10.22 -18.58 -3.15
CA ARG A 151 -9.63 -17.82 -2.03
C ARG A 151 -9.64 -16.32 -2.29
N GLN A 152 -9.33 -15.90 -3.52
CA GLN A 152 -9.35 -14.51 -3.94
C GLN A 152 -10.72 -13.87 -3.80
N HIS A 153 -11.81 -14.63 -4.01
CA HIS A 153 -13.21 -14.18 -3.93
C HIS A 153 -13.91 -14.55 -2.61
N GLY A 154 -13.14 -14.96 -1.58
CA GLY A 154 -13.68 -15.13 -0.24
C GLY A 154 -14.38 -16.45 0.02
N HIS A 155 -14.18 -17.42 -0.86
CA HIS A 155 -14.56 -18.80 -0.65
C HIS A 155 -13.40 -19.59 -0.04
N TYR A 156 -13.56 -19.99 1.22
CA TYR A 156 -12.55 -20.80 1.88
C TYR A 156 -12.52 -22.20 1.28
N ILE A 157 -11.37 -22.60 0.73
CA ILE A 157 -11.11 -23.96 0.26
C ILE A 157 -9.80 -24.48 0.84
N SER A 158 -9.82 -25.69 1.42
CA SER A 158 -8.65 -26.26 2.09
C SER A 158 -7.52 -26.62 1.10
N PRO A 159 -6.24 -26.40 1.44
CA PRO A 159 -5.11 -26.76 0.58
C PRO A 159 -4.88 -28.27 0.49
N GLU A 160 -5.61 -29.08 1.27
CA GLU A 160 -5.50 -30.54 1.30
C GLU A 160 -5.68 -31.20 -0.08
N GLY A 161 -6.38 -30.53 -1.00
CA GLY A 161 -6.48 -30.94 -2.39
C GLY A 161 -5.11 -31.16 -3.06
N PHE A 162 -4.08 -30.41 -2.66
CA PHE A 162 -2.73 -30.51 -3.24
C PHE A 162 -1.92 -31.73 -2.77
N LYS A 163 -2.34 -32.44 -1.70
CA LYS A 163 -1.60 -33.63 -1.21
C LYS A 163 -1.49 -34.75 -2.24
N ARG A 164 -2.35 -34.78 -3.25
CA ARG A 164 -2.26 -35.72 -4.37
C ARG A 164 -1.05 -35.48 -5.28
N PHE A 165 -0.47 -34.28 -5.24
CA PHE A 165 0.72 -33.89 -6.01
C PHE A 165 2.01 -34.04 -5.19
N THR A 166 1.91 -34.61 -3.98
CA THR A 166 3.06 -34.85 -3.10
C THR A 166 3.39 -36.35 -3.03
N GLU A 167 4.67 -36.65 -2.89
CA GLU A 167 5.22 -37.97 -2.62
C GLU A 167 6.11 -37.90 -1.39
N ASN A 168 5.92 -38.82 -0.43
CA ASN A 168 6.64 -38.82 0.86
C ASN A 168 6.54 -37.50 1.65
N GLY A 169 5.45 -36.76 1.48
CA GLY A 169 5.22 -35.49 2.15
C GLY A 169 5.96 -34.30 1.50
N SER A 170 6.40 -34.43 0.24
CA SER A 170 6.87 -33.28 -0.53
C SER A 170 6.39 -33.27 -1.98
N PHE A 171 6.26 -32.10 -2.60
CA PHE A 171 5.84 -31.98 -4.00
C PHE A 171 6.76 -32.75 -4.96
N ASN A 172 6.15 -33.51 -5.87
CA ASN A 172 6.89 -34.40 -6.76
C ASN A 172 7.60 -33.63 -7.90
N LYS A 173 8.90 -33.90 -8.10
CA LYS A 173 9.68 -33.37 -9.24
C LYS A 173 9.18 -33.87 -10.61
N GLY A 174 8.40 -34.95 -10.68
CA GLY A 174 7.76 -35.44 -11.90
C GLY A 174 6.81 -34.42 -12.55
N ILE A 175 6.38 -33.41 -11.80
CA ILE A 175 5.55 -32.29 -12.26
C ILE A 175 6.38 -31.24 -13.03
N ARG A 176 7.72 -31.36 -13.06
CA ARG A 176 8.62 -30.41 -13.74
C ARG A 176 8.27 -30.15 -15.21
N ALA A 177 7.68 -31.13 -15.90
CA ALA A 177 7.27 -30.98 -17.30
C ALA A 177 6.05 -30.06 -17.47
N ASP A 178 5.22 -29.91 -16.45
CA ASP A 178 4.01 -29.08 -16.45
C ASP A 178 4.31 -27.68 -15.89
N VAL A 179 4.98 -26.86 -16.71
CA VAL A 179 5.35 -25.48 -16.32
C VAL A 179 4.12 -24.61 -16.05
N GLN A 180 3.01 -24.84 -16.76
CA GLN A 180 1.76 -24.10 -16.56
C GLN A 180 1.13 -24.45 -15.21
N GLY A 181 1.06 -25.73 -14.84
CA GLY A 181 0.62 -26.16 -13.53
C GLY A 181 1.51 -25.64 -12.40
N LEU A 182 2.83 -25.62 -12.59
CA LEU A 182 3.78 -25.05 -11.63
C LEU A 182 3.58 -23.54 -11.43
N LEU A 183 3.40 -22.79 -12.51
CA LEU A 183 3.08 -21.36 -12.45
C LEU A 183 1.77 -21.13 -11.70
N SER A 184 0.76 -21.95 -11.97
CA SER A 184 -0.55 -21.84 -11.32
C SER A 184 -0.47 -22.13 -9.83
N LEU A 185 0.28 -23.16 -9.43
CA LEU A 185 0.53 -23.50 -8.03
C LEU A 185 1.36 -22.42 -7.32
N TYR A 186 2.34 -21.83 -8.02
CA TYR A 186 3.10 -20.69 -7.51
C TYR A 186 2.17 -19.53 -7.18
N GLU A 187 1.31 -19.12 -8.11
CA GLU A 187 0.35 -18.04 -7.90
C GLU A 187 -0.65 -18.35 -6.78
N ALA A 188 -1.14 -19.59 -6.73
CA ALA A 188 -2.04 -20.07 -5.67
C ALA A 188 -1.38 -20.05 -4.27
N SER A 189 -0.06 -20.27 -4.19
CA SER A 189 0.67 -20.30 -2.92
C SER A 189 0.67 -18.95 -2.19
N TYR A 190 0.51 -17.83 -2.90
CA TYR A 190 0.41 -16.49 -2.29
C TYR A 190 -0.93 -16.20 -1.62
N PHE A 191 -1.93 -17.08 -1.82
CA PHE A 191 -3.21 -17.04 -1.11
C PHE A 191 -3.22 -17.92 0.16
N SER A 192 -2.04 -18.36 0.61
CA SER A 192 -1.90 -19.14 1.84
C SER A 192 -2.42 -18.37 3.06
N ILE A 193 -2.90 -19.14 4.03
CA ILE A 193 -3.24 -18.66 5.38
C ILE A 193 -2.15 -19.09 6.36
N ASP A 194 -1.86 -18.24 7.33
CA ASP A 194 -0.92 -18.52 8.42
C ASP A 194 -1.27 -19.84 9.15
N GLY A 195 -0.36 -20.81 9.05
CA GLY A 195 -0.49 -22.18 9.55
C GLY A 195 -0.63 -23.27 8.47
N GLU A 196 -0.77 -22.89 7.19
CA GLU A 196 -0.89 -23.84 6.07
C GLU A 196 0.49 -24.27 5.53
N SER A 197 1.19 -25.15 6.26
CA SER A 197 2.56 -25.59 5.90
C SER A 197 2.67 -26.22 4.51
N LEU A 198 1.61 -26.84 3.99
CA LEU A 198 1.55 -27.38 2.64
C LEU A 198 1.69 -26.27 1.57
N MET A 199 1.15 -25.08 1.83
CA MET A 199 1.24 -23.95 0.90
C MET A 199 2.59 -23.24 1.01
N ASP A 200 3.20 -23.21 2.20
CA ASP A 200 4.60 -22.75 2.36
C ASP A 200 5.57 -23.65 1.58
N GLU A 201 5.35 -24.96 1.63
CA GLU A 201 6.11 -25.93 0.83
C GLU A 201 5.85 -25.75 -0.67
N ALA A 202 4.58 -25.57 -1.09
CA ALA A 202 4.21 -25.33 -2.48
C ALA A 202 4.91 -24.10 -3.05
N TRP A 203 4.94 -23.00 -2.29
CA TRP A 203 5.68 -21.80 -2.68
C TRP A 203 7.18 -22.08 -2.84
N SER A 204 7.81 -22.69 -1.84
CA SER A 204 9.26 -22.95 -1.86
C SER A 204 9.64 -23.87 -3.02
N PHE A 205 8.85 -24.92 -3.24
CA PHE A 205 9.03 -25.87 -4.34
C PHE A 205 8.90 -25.19 -5.70
N THR A 206 7.79 -24.48 -5.94
CA THR A 206 7.51 -23.85 -7.24
C THR A 206 8.46 -22.69 -7.52
N SER A 207 8.82 -21.88 -6.53
CA SER A 207 9.76 -20.77 -6.69
C SER A 207 11.13 -21.23 -7.19
N ASN A 208 11.66 -22.31 -6.61
CA ASN A 208 12.94 -22.87 -7.03
C ASN A 208 12.83 -23.50 -8.42
N LEU A 209 11.78 -24.28 -8.65
CA LEU A 209 11.63 -25.01 -9.92
C LEU A 209 11.34 -24.09 -11.10
N LEU A 210 10.55 -23.04 -10.92
CA LEU A 210 10.26 -22.05 -11.96
C LEU A 210 11.52 -21.25 -12.32
N LYS A 211 12.37 -20.90 -11.34
CA LYS A 211 13.68 -20.28 -11.60
C LYS A 211 14.58 -21.21 -12.43
N ASP A 212 14.63 -22.49 -12.09
CA ASP A 212 15.41 -23.49 -12.84
C ASP A 212 14.85 -23.75 -14.25
N CYS A 213 13.53 -23.70 -14.42
CA CYS A 213 12.87 -23.93 -15.70
C CYS A 213 12.92 -22.71 -16.62
N LEU A 214 13.08 -21.50 -16.09
CA LEU A 214 12.96 -20.25 -16.83
C LEU A 214 13.84 -20.22 -18.10
N GLU A 215 15.09 -20.67 -18.02
CA GLU A 215 16.01 -20.69 -19.16
C GLU A 215 15.71 -21.79 -20.19
N ASN A 216 14.96 -22.82 -19.80
CA ASN A 216 14.71 -24.03 -20.58
C ASN A 216 13.28 -24.12 -21.15
N THR A 217 12.37 -23.22 -20.77
CA THR A 217 11.01 -23.17 -21.31
C THR A 217 11.02 -22.73 -22.77
N VAL A 218 10.55 -23.62 -23.66
CA VAL A 218 10.52 -23.40 -25.12
C VAL A 218 9.40 -22.43 -25.52
N ASP A 219 8.27 -22.48 -24.82
CA ASP A 219 7.16 -21.55 -25.02
C ASP A 219 7.56 -20.16 -24.47
N LEU A 220 7.79 -19.22 -25.39
CA LEU A 220 8.23 -17.88 -25.06
C LEU A 220 7.16 -17.07 -24.31
N ASP A 221 5.88 -17.29 -24.61
CA ASP A 221 4.79 -16.57 -23.92
C ASP A 221 4.65 -17.10 -22.49
N LEU A 222 4.76 -18.43 -22.29
CA LEU A 222 4.80 -19.02 -20.95
C LEU A 222 6.07 -18.59 -20.18
N GLN A 223 7.23 -18.55 -20.84
CA GLN A 223 8.47 -18.06 -20.23
C GLN A 223 8.32 -16.60 -19.74
N MET A 224 7.68 -15.73 -20.53
CA MET A 224 7.38 -14.35 -20.14
C MET A 224 6.43 -14.31 -18.93
N GLN A 225 5.40 -15.15 -18.91
CA GLN A 225 4.48 -15.22 -17.76
C GLN A 225 5.19 -15.69 -16.49
N VAL A 226 6.06 -16.71 -16.57
CA VAL A 226 6.87 -17.17 -15.45
C VAL A 226 7.81 -16.07 -14.94
N ARG A 227 8.48 -15.34 -15.83
CA ARG A 227 9.33 -14.21 -15.44
C ARG A 227 8.52 -13.15 -14.69
N ASN A 228 7.36 -12.77 -15.25
CA ASN A 228 6.49 -11.77 -14.64
C ASN A 228 6.00 -12.22 -13.24
N ALA A 229 5.59 -13.47 -13.09
CA ALA A 229 5.16 -14.02 -11.80
C ALA A 229 6.29 -14.05 -10.76
N LEU A 230 7.50 -14.46 -11.15
CA LEU A 230 8.66 -14.50 -10.25
C LEU A 230 9.15 -13.11 -9.82
N GLU A 231 8.89 -12.08 -10.62
CA GLU A 231 9.15 -10.69 -10.29
C GLU A 231 8.16 -10.18 -9.24
N LEU A 232 6.86 -10.41 -9.46
CA LEU A 232 5.80 -10.09 -8.50
C LEU A 232 4.62 -11.06 -8.76
N PRO A 233 4.04 -11.70 -7.74
CA PRO A 233 2.92 -12.62 -7.91
C PRO A 233 1.60 -11.87 -8.13
N LEU A 234 0.61 -12.51 -8.76
CA LEU A 234 -0.72 -11.95 -9.02
C LEU A 234 -1.40 -11.40 -7.77
N GLN A 235 -1.26 -12.05 -6.61
CA GLN A 235 -1.88 -11.58 -5.36
C GLN A 235 -1.36 -10.21 -4.91
N TRP A 236 -0.13 -9.86 -5.30
CA TRP A 236 0.53 -8.61 -4.95
C TRP A 236 0.45 -7.56 -6.06
N ARG A 237 -0.12 -7.92 -7.22
CA ARG A 237 -0.28 -7.04 -8.37
C ARG A 237 -1.61 -6.33 -8.35
N ILE A 238 -1.65 -5.19 -9.03
CA ILE A 238 -2.89 -4.50 -9.41
C ILE A 238 -3.21 -4.91 -10.85
N PRO A 239 -4.28 -5.68 -11.10
CA PRO A 239 -4.58 -6.21 -12.43
C PRO A 239 -4.62 -5.12 -13.52
N ARG A 240 -5.09 -3.93 -13.16
CA ARG A 240 -5.20 -2.81 -14.10
C ARG A 240 -3.85 -2.29 -14.61
N PHE A 241 -2.80 -2.33 -13.79
CA PHE A 241 -1.47 -1.88 -14.20
C PHE A 241 -0.83 -2.86 -15.19
N ASP A 242 -1.15 -4.14 -15.07
CA ASP A 242 -0.66 -5.19 -15.96
C ASP A 242 -1.58 -5.44 -17.16
N ALA A 243 -2.79 -4.87 -17.18
CA ALA A 243 -3.80 -5.15 -18.20
C ALA A 243 -3.28 -4.93 -19.63
N LYS A 244 -2.52 -3.86 -19.88
CA LYS A 244 -1.95 -3.58 -21.21
C LYS A 244 -0.90 -4.62 -21.62
N TRP A 245 -0.06 -5.06 -20.67
CA TRP A 245 0.88 -6.16 -20.91
C TRP A 245 0.13 -7.46 -21.22
N TYR A 246 -0.91 -7.76 -20.44
CA TYR A 246 -1.68 -8.98 -20.64
C TYR A 246 -2.53 -8.97 -21.91
N ILE A 247 -3.09 -7.82 -22.32
CA ILE A 247 -3.77 -7.66 -23.61
C ILE A 247 -2.84 -8.04 -24.76
N ASN A 248 -1.56 -7.64 -24.71
CA ASN A 248 -0.58 -7.99 -25.73
C ASN A 248 -0.25 -9.49 -25.79
N LEU A 249 -0.27 -10.18 -24.64
CA LEU A 249 -0.14 -11.64 -24.58
C LEU A 249 -1.40 -12.32 -25.08
N TYR A 250 -2.57 -11.91 -24.59
CA TYR A 250 -3.86 -12.47 -24.96
C TYR A 250 -4.11 -12.37 -26.47
N GLN A 251 -3.72 -11.25 -27.10
CA GLN A 251 -3.83 -11.07 -28.55
C GLN A 251 -3.07 -12.15 -29.36
N LYS A 252 -1.99 -12.71 -28.82
CA LYS A 252 -1.17 -13.74 -29.49
C LYS A 252 -1.62 -15.16 -29.18
N SER A 253 -2.45 -15.34 -28.16
CA SER A 253 -2.92 -16.65 -27.71
C SER A 253 -3.75 -17.35 -28.80
N GLY A 254 -3.60 -18.67 -28.89
CA GLY A 254 -4.45 -19.52 -29.74
C GLY A 254 -5.91 -19.55 -29.29
N ASP A 255 -6.15 -19.32 -28.00
CA ASP A 255 -7.48 -19.35 -27.36
C ASP A 255 -8.12 -17.95 -27.23
N MET A 256 -7.57 -16.97 -27.94
CA MET A 256 -8.06 -15.59 -27.93
C MET A 256 -9.48 -15.49 -28.49
N ILE A 257 -10.36 -14.83 -27.74
CA ILE A 257 -11.74 -14.56 -28.16
C ILE A 257 -11.83 -13.11 -28.69
N PRO A 258 -12.14 -12.90 -29.98
CA PRO A 258 -12.11 -11.57 -30.59
C PRO A 258 -12.95 -10.50 -29.89
N ALA A 259 -14.16 -10.87 -29.43
CA ALA A 259 -15.04 -9.96 -28.70
C ALA A 259 -14.42 -9.50 -27.36
N ILE A 260 -13.80 -10.42 -26.63
CA ILE A 260 -13.12 -10.12 -25.36
C ILE A 260 -11.91 -9.21 -25.60
N LEU A 261 -11.07 -9.51 -26.60
CA LEU A 261 -9.91 -8.68 -26.93
C LEU A 261 -10.35 -7.27 -27.35
N ALA A 262 -11.36 -7.17 -28.22
CA ALA A 262 -11.89 -5.88 -28.66
C ALA A 262 -12.46 -5.07 -27.49
N PHE A 263 -13.16 -5.73 -26.56
CA PHE A 263 -13.69 -5.08 -25.37
C PHE A 263 -12.56 -4.61 -24.44
N ALA A 264 -11.57 -5.46 -24.17
CA ALA A 264 -10.44 -5.14 -23.30
C ALA A 264 -9.68 -3.90 -23.78
N LYS A 265 -9.38 -3.82 -25.09
CA LYS A 265 -8.71 -2.66 -25.68
C LYS A 265 -9.55 -1.38 -25.60
N LEU A 266 -10.84 -1.48 -25.93
CA LEU A 266 -11.73 -0.33 -25.92
C LEU A 266 -11.95 0.19 -24.50
N ASP A 267 -12.26 -0.71 -23.56
CA ASP A 267 -12.41 -0.39 -22.15
C ASP A 267 -11.14 0.25 -21.59
N PHE A 268 -9.98 -0.31 -21.93
CA PHE A 268 -8.70 0.24 -21.51
C PHE A 268 -8.58 1.72 -21.88
N ASN A 269 -8.86 2.04 -23.15
CA ASN A 269 -8.75 3.39 -23.69
C ASN A 269 -9.82 4.36 -23.17
N VAL A 270 -11.06 3.90 -22.98
CA VAL A 270 -12.14 4.71 -22.37
C VAL A 270 -11.75 5.13 -20.96
N ARG A 271 -11.30 4.16 -20.15
CA ARG A 271 -10.84 4.42 -18.77
C ARG A 271 -9.59 5.30 -18.74
N GLN A 272 -8.63 5.09 -19.64
CA GLN A 272 -7.47 5.98 -19.77
C GLN A 272 -7.92 7.42 -20.02
N GLY A 273 -8.88 7.63 -20.92
CA GLY A 273 -9.46 8.95 -21.17
C GLY A 273 -10.04 9.60 -19.92
N LEU A 274 -10.85 8.85 -19.15
CA LEU A 274 -11.45 9.37 -17.91
C LEU A 274 -10.37 9.74 -16.87
N ASN A 275 -9.33 8.91 -16.74
CA ASN A 275 -8.21 9.19 -15.87
C ASN A 275 -7.42 10.44 -16.29
N GLN A 276 -7.31 10.73 -17.60
CA GLN A 276 -6.68 11.95 -18.11
C GLN A 276 -7.47 13.20 -17.70
N GLU A 277 -8.80 13.17 -17.72
CA GLU A 277 -9.63 14.30 -17.26
C GLU A 277 -9.49 14.55 -15.75
N GLU A 278 -9.50 13.47 -14.95
CA GLU A 278 -9.24 13.56 -13.51
C GLU A 278 -7.84 14.16 -13.24
N LEU A 279 -6.82 13.71 -13.98
CA LEU A 279 -5.46 14.20 -13.82
C LEU A 279 -5.32 15.69 -14.20
N LYS A 280 -6.06 16.17 -15.21
CA LYS A 280 -6.11 17.61 -15.53
C LYS A 280 -6.71 18.43 -14.40
N ASP A 281 -7.78 17.94 -13.78
CA ASP A 281 -8.43 18.59 -12.64
C ASP A 281 -7.47 18.68 -11.45
N LEU A 282 -6.76 17.60 -11.17
CA LEU A 282 -5.74 17.51 -10.12
C LEU A 282 -4.55 18.43 -10.42
N SER A 283 -4.07 18.48 -11.67
CA SER A 283 -2.96 19.37 -12.07
C SER A 283 -3.34 20.83 -11.86
N ARG A 284 -4.56 21.24 -12.26
CA ARG A 284 -5.09 22.59 -11.98
C ARG A 284 -5.23 22.88 -10.49
N TRP A 285 -5.57 21.88 -9.68
CA TRP A 285 -5.60 22.04 -8.22
C TRP A 285 -4.18 22.28 -7.68
N TRP A 286 -3.21 21.45 -8.06
CA TRP A 286 -1.84 21.54 -7.59
C TRP A 286 -1.16 22.86 -7.98
N SER A 287 -1.30 23.27 -9.25
CA SER A 287 -0.77 24.57 -9.71
C SER A 287 -1.41 25.75 -8.99
N ARG A 288 -2.71 25.70 -8.68
CA ARG A 288 -3.38 26.76 -7.89
C ARG A 288 -2.89 26.81 -6.44
N LEU A 289 -2.56 25.67 -5.86
CA LEU A 289 -1.99 25.59 -4.51
C LEU A 289 -0.59 26.23 -4.47
N GLY A 290 0.18 26.07 -5.55
CA GLY A 290 1.48 26.71 -5.76
C GLY A 290 2.58 26.17 -4.86
N MET A 291 2.37 24.98 -4.28
CA MET A 291 3.34 24.34 -3.38
C MET A 291 4.60 23.88 -4.11
N GLY A 292 4.48 23.29 -5.31
CA GLY A 292 5.65 22.86 -6.10
C GLY A 292 6.65 23.98 -6.38
N GLU A 293 6.17 25.22 -6.53
CA GLU A 293 7.03 26.40 -6.71
C GLU A 293 7.51 27.01 -5.38
N LYS A 294 6.63 27.08 -4.38
CA LYS A 294 6.91 27.77 -3.11
C LYS A 294 7.69 26.92 -2.11
N LEU A 295 7.67 25.61 -2.27
CA LEU A 295 8.34 24.62 -1.42
C LEU A 295 9.33 23.79 -2.28
N PRO A 296 10.36 24.41 -2.87
CA PRO A 296 11.26 23.74 -3.81
C PRO A 296 12.13 22.64 -3.19
N PHE A 297 12.06 22.47 -1.86
CA PHE A 297 12.73 21.40 -1.14
C PHE A 297 11.91 20.10 -1.12
N ALA A 298 10.60 20.18 -1.36
CA ALA A 298 9.69 19.04 -1.35
C ALA A 298 9.56 18.42 -2.74
N ARG A 299 9.24 17.14 -2.78
CA ARG A 299 8.90 16.37 -3.98
C ARG A 299 7.62 16.93 -4.59
N ASP A 300 7.61 17.05 -5.91
CA ASP A 300 6.42 17.32 -6.73
C ASP A 300 6.14 16.07 -7.54
N ARG A 301 5.16 15.28 -7.10
CA ARG A 301 4.91 13.90 -7.56
C ARG A 301 3.43 13.63 -7.81
N LEU A 302 2.70 14.66 -8.25
CA LEU A 302 1.25 14.59 -8.43
C LEU A 302 0.80 13.40 -9.29
N VAL A 303 1.52 13.07 -10.37
CA VAL A 303 1.15 11.94 -11.26
C VAL A 303 1.40 10.59 -10.57
N ALA A 304 2.48 10.46 -9.79
CA ALA A 304 2.71 9.26 -8.99
C ALA A 304 1.70 9.14 -7.83
N SER A 305 1.32 10.26 -7.21
CA SER A 305 0.23 10.33 -6.22
C SER A 305 -1.11 9.92 -6.83
N PHE A 306 -1.39 10.31 -8.08
CA PHE A 306 -2.59 9.87 -8.80
C PHE A 306 -2.54 8.38 -9.13
N PHE A 307 -1.37 7.86 -9.52
CA PHE A 307 -1.16 6.44 -9.77
C PHE A 307 -1.44 5.58 -8.54
N TRP A 308 -1.00 6.00 -7.35
CA TRP A 308 -1.39 5.36 -6.09
C TRP A 308 -2.91 5.25 -5.94
N SER A 309 -3.63 6.36 -6.16
CA SER A 309 -5.10 6.38 -6.03
C SER A 309 -5.78 5.45 -7.04
N LEU A 310 -5.27 5.39 -8.28
CA LEU A 310 -5.73 4.44 -9.30
C LEU A 310 -5.47 3.00 -8.92
N GLY A 311 -4.35 2.74 -8.26
CA GLY A 311 -3.97 1.42 -7.78
C GLY A 311 -4.89 0.92 -6.69
N ILE A 312 -5.30 1.80 -5.77
CA ILE A 312 -6.20 1.47 -4.66
C ILE A 312 -7.63 1.21 -5.15
N THR A 313 -8.19 2.11 -5.97
CA THR A 313 -9.40 1.79 -6.76
C THR A 313 -9.50 2.60 -8.06
N GLY A 314 -9.35 1.88 -9.18
CA GLY A 314 -9.47 2.39 -10.53
C GLY A 314 -10.89 2.35 -11.10
N GLU A 315 -11.89 2.01 -10.30
CA GLU A 315 -13.27 1.83 -10.77
C GLU A 315 -13.95 3.17 -11.14
N PRO A 316 -14.73 3.25 -12.22
CA PRO A 316 -15.26 4.52 -12.72
C PRO A 316 -16.04 5.35 -11.68
N HIS A 317 -16.82 4.69 -10.82
CA HIS A 317 -17.69 5.37 -9.85
C HIS A 317 -16.93 5.93 -8.64
N HIS A 318 -15.67 5.55 -8.42
CA HIS A 318 -14.80 6.05 -7.34
C HIS A 318 -13.97 7.28 -7.73
N ARG A 319 -14.46 8.11 -8.66
CA ARG A 319 -13.77 9.33 -9.09
C ARG A 319 -13.47 10.28 -7.91
N TYR A 320 -14.45 10.54 -7.06
CA TYR A 320 -14.29 11.42 -5.89
C TYR A 320 -13.20 10.92 -4.94
N PHE A 321 -13.17 9.60 -4.68
CA PHE A 321 -12.09 8.98 -3.91
C PHE A 321 -10.72 9.24 -4.54
N ARG A 322 -10.55 9.03 -5.85
CA ARG A 322 -9.24 9.24 -6.50
C ARG A 322 -8.79 10.69 -6.43
N GLU A 323 -9.71 11.63 -6.63
CA GLU A 323 -9.42 13.04 -6.51
C GLU A 323 -8.97 13.40 -5.09
N VAL A 324 -9.73 13.02 -4.06
CA VAL A 324 -9.39 13.33 -2.66
C VAL A 324 -8.10 12.63 -2.26
N LEU A 325 -7.96 11.33 -2.53
CA LEU A 325 -6.81 10.58 -2.07
C LEU A 325 -5.52 11.04 -2.74
N THR A 326 -5.55 11.42 -4.02
CA THR A 326 -4.37 11.99 -4.69
C THR A 326 -3.89 13.26 -4.00
N LYS A 327 -4.82 14.17 -3.63
CA LYS A 327 -4.48 15.38 -2.87
C LYS A 327 -3.83 15.03 -1.53
N ILE A 328 -4.37 14.02 -0.83
CA ILE A 328 -3.86 13.57 0.47
C ILE A 328 -2.46 12.98 0.33
N ILE A 329 -2.21 12.10 -0.64
CA ILE A 329 -0.90 11.47 -0.86
C ILE A 329 0.15 12.52 -1.22
N GLU A 330 -0.18 13.44 -2.14
CA GLU A 330 0.74 14.52 -2.52
C GLU A 330 1.11 15.39 -1.31
N LEU A 331 0.12 15.77 -0.50
CA LEU A 331 0.35 16.57 0.70
C LEU A 331 1.13 15.80 1.77
N ILE A 332 0.88 14.50 1.97
CA ILE A 332 1.67 13.65 2.86
C ILE A 332 3.13 13.65 2.43
N GLY A 333 3.43 13.52 1.13
CA GLY A 333 4.80 13.60 0.61
C GLY A 333 5.48 14.95 0.90
N VAL A 334 4.75 16.06 0.77
CA VAL A 334 5.26 17.39 1.16
C VAL A 334 5.51 17.48 2.66
N TYR A 335 4.62 16.94 3.48
CA TYR A 335 4.77 16.97 4.93
C TYR A 335 5.93 16.10 5.40
N ASP A 336 6.12 14.93 4.79
CA ASP A 336 7.28 14.07 4.99
C ASP A 336 8.57 14.86 4.75
N ASP A 337 8.70 15.52 3.59
CA ASP A 337 9.86 16.36 3.23
C ASP A 337 10.09 17.57 4.15
N VAL A 338 9.03 18.06 4.81
CA VAL A 338 9.18 19.07 5.86
C VAL A 338 9.89 18.46 7.07
N TYR A 339 9.55 17.24 7.48
CA TYR A 339 10.05 16.60 8.70
C TYR A 339 11.42 15.91 8.53
N ASP A 340 11.63 15.17 7.46
CA ASP A 340 12.83 14.34 7.26
C ASP A 340 13.98 15.08 6.57
N VAL A 341 13.70 16.21 5.89
CA VAL A 341 14.68 17.00 5.11
C VAL A 341 14.78 18.44 5.61
N TYR A 342 13.72 19.25 5.52
CA TYR A 342 13.89 20.72 5.50
C TYR A 342 13.75 21.43 6.85
N GLY A 343 12.83 21.00 7.70
CA GLY A 343 12.51 21.63 8.97
C GLY A 343 13.59 21.42 10.03
N THR A 344 13.82 22.42 10.88
CA THR A 344 14.65 22.23 12.07
C THR A 344 13.82 21.60 13.18
N LEU A 345 14.44 20.84 14.10
CA LEU A 345 13.69 20.17 15.18
C LEU A 345 12.73 21.11 15.93
N ASP A 346 13.17 22.33 16.31
CA ASP A 346 12.31 23.33 16.98
C ASP A 346 11.09 23.76 16.13
N GLU A 347 11.24 23.85 14.81
CA GLU A 347 10.14 24.18 13.90
C GLU A 347 9.17 23.01 13.78
N LEU A 348 9.67 21.78 13.77
CA LEU A 348 8.86 20.56 13.67
C LEU A 348 8.06 20.31 14.97
N GLU A 349 8.67 20.55 16.12
CA GLU A 349 7.96 20.54 17.41
C GLU A 349 6.81 21.54 17.41
N LEU A 350 7.08 22.77 16.93
CA LEU A 350 6.07 23.81 16.83
C LEU A 350 4.97 23.48 15.82
N PHE A 351 5.33 22.94 14.66
CA PHE A 351 4.35 22.53 13.64
C PHE A 351 3.43 21.43 14.17
N THR A 352 4.01 20.41 14.82
CA THR A 352 3.25 19.31 15.44
C THR A 352 2.25 19.85 16.46
N ASP A 353 2.70 20.75 17.34
CA ASP A 353 1.87 21.38 18.38
C ASP A 353 0.74 22.26 17.79
N VAL A 354 1.01 23.01 16.72
CA VAL A 354 -0.01 23.81 16.02
C VAL A 354 -1.05 22.91 15.34
N VAL A 355 -0.63 21.81 14.69
CA VAL A 355 -1.56 20.86 14.06
C VAL A 355 -2.44 20.17 15.10
N GLN A 356 -1.87 19.74 16.24
CA GLN A 356 -2.64 19.15 17.34
C GLN A 356 -3.75 20.09 17.83
N ARG A 357 -3.44 21.38 18.00
CA ARG A 357 -4.44 22.40 18.35
C ARG A 357 -5.51 22.53 17.26
N TRP A 358 -5.12 22.46 15.99
CA TRP A 358 -5.98 22.70 14.82
C TRP A 358 -6.63 24.09 14.84
N ASP A 359 -5.90 25.08 15.37
CA ASP A 359 -6.35 26.47 15.44
C ASP A 359 -5.68 27.32 14.35
N ILE A 360 -6.47 27.82 13.40
CA ILE A 360 -5.99 28.70 12.31
C ILE A 360 -5.26 29.94 12.89
N ASN A 361 -5.63 30.42 14.08
CA ASN A 361 -4.99 31.58 14.69
C ASN A 361 -3.56 31.29 15.19
N ALA A 362 -3.23 30.02 15.46
CA ALA A 362 -1.89 29.59 15.86
C ALA A 362 -0.90 29.58 14.67
N MET A 363 -1.39 29.66 13.43
CA MET A 363 -0.57 29.77 12.22
C MET A 363 0.44 30.93 12.25
N LYS A 364 0.14 32.01 12.98
CA LYS A 364 1.04 33.17 13.14
C LYS A 364 2.37 32.80 13.83
N GLU A 365 2.40 31.67 14.54
CA GLU A 365 3.57 31.15 15.24
C GLU A 365 4.52 30.43 14.26
N LEU A 366 4.00 29.92 13.15
CA LEU A 366 4.76 29.12 12.19
C LEU A 366 5.67 29.99 11.29
N PRO A 367 6.80 29.44 10.81
CA PRO A 367 7.52 29.97 9.65
C PRO A 367 6.63 30.04 8.41
N ASP A 368 6.90 30.98 7.50
CA ASP A 368 6.03 31.25 6.34
C ASP A 368 5.79 30.01 5.45
N TYR A 369 6.80 29.15 5.26
CA TYR A 369 6.65 27.93 4.46
C TYR A 369 5.68 26.92 5.10
N MET A 370 5.73 26.78 6.43
CA MET A 370 4.84 25.91 7.21
C MET A 370 3.40 26.44 7.27
N LYS A 371 3.18 27.75 7.16
CA LYS A 371 1.82 28.32 7.06
C LYS A 371 1.08 27.78 5.85
N LEU A 372 1.79 27.64 4.72
CA LEU A 372 1.22 27.08 3.49
C LEU A 372 0.87 25.60 3.68
N CYS A 373 1.75 24.82 4.32
CA CYS A 373 1.49 23.43 4.67
C CYS A 373 0.25 23.30 5.57
N PHE A 374 0.19 24.06 6.66
CA PHE A 374 -0.91 24.01 7.62
C PHE A 374 -2.26 24.40 7.00
N LEU A 375 -2.30 25.48 6.20
CA LEU A 375 -3.54 25.87 5.53
C LEU A 375 -4.01 24.85 4.50
N SER A 376 -3.08 24.22 3.77
CA SER A 376 -3.44 23.23 2.76
C SER A 376 -4.00 21.96 3.40
N LEU A 377 -3.42 21.52 4.53
CA LEU A 377 -3.96 20.46 5.37
C LEU A 377 -5.40 20.75 5.79
N ILE A 378 -5.62 21.91 6.42
CA ILE A 378 -6.94 22.31 6.91
C ILE A 378 -7.96 22.37 5.78
N ASN A 379 -7.59 22.97 4.65
CA ASN A 379 -8.48 23.13 3.51
C ASN A 379 -8.93 21.77 2.95
N VAL A 380 -8.01 20.85 2.69
CA VAL A 380 -8.36 19.53 2.14
C VAL A 380 -9.18 18.71 3.13
N VAL A 381 -8.84 18.74 4.42
CA VAL A 381 -9.60 18.03 5.46
C VAL A 381 -11.02 18.60 5.56
N HIS A 382 -11.17 19.92 5.68
CA HIS A 382 -12.47 20.57 5.82
C HIS A 382 -13.33 20.45 4.54
N GLU A 383 -12.72 20.53 3.35
CA GLU A 383 -13.40 20.28 2.07
C GLU A 383 -13.98 18.86 2.04
N THR A 384 -13.16 17.86 2.38
CA THR A 384 -13.58 16.46 2.41
C THR A 384 -14.66 16.23 3.48
N THR A 385 -14.49 16.78 4.69
CA THR A 385 -15.52 16.71 5.75
C THR A 385 -16.83 17.32 5.26
N TYR A 386 -16.77 18.49 4.62
CA TYR A 386 -17.96 19.18 4.14
C TYR A 386 -18.72 18.34 3.10
N ASP A 387 -18.00 17.78 2.13
CA ASP A 387 -18.60 16.94 1.10
C ASP A 387 -19.23 15.67 1.67
N ILE A 388 -18.54 14.99 2.59
CA ILE A 388 -19.10 13.80 3.25
C ILE A 388 -20.30 14.16 4.14
N LEU A 389 -20.24 15.25 4.90
CA LEU A 389 -21.36 15.70 5.72
C LEU A 389 -22.57 16.04 4.87
N LYS A 390 -22.37 16.67 3.71
CA LYS A 390 -23.41 17.02 2.75
C LYS A 390 -24.08 15.78 2.15
N ASP A 391 -23.30 14.76 1.78
CA ASP A 391 -23.80 13.60 1.03
C ASP A 391 -24.23 12.43 1.93
N HIS A 392 -23.56 12.21 3.08
CA HIS A 392 -23.81 11.11 4.00
C HIS A 392 -24.35 11.54 5.38
N ASN A 393 -24.41 12.84 5.67
CA ASN A 393 -24.86 13.39 6.96
C ASN A 393 -24.08 12.82 8.18
N ILE A 394 -22.78 12.60 7.99
CA ILE A 394 -21.85 12.12 9.01
C ILE A 394 -20.69 13.10 9.13
N ASP A 395 -20.36 13.47 10.37
CA ASP A 395 -19.20 14.30 10.66
C ASP A 395 -17.93 13.44 10.76
N THR A 396 -17.10 13.47 9.72
CA THR A 396 -15.82 12.74 9.67
C THR A 396 -14.63 13.53 10.21
N PHE A 397 -14.81 14.82 10.54
CA PHE A 397 -13.72 15.69 10.97
C PHE A 397 -12.96 15.16 12.19
N PRO A 398 -13.61 14.66 13.26
CA PRO A 398 -12.89 14.11 14.41
C PRO A 398 -11.95 12.97 14.04
N HIS A 399 -12.39 12.12 13.11
CA HIS A 399 -11.65 10.96 12.63
C HIS A 399 -10.45 11.36 11.75
N GLN A 400 -10.67 12.29 10.82
CA GLN A 400 -9.60 12.85 9.97
C GLN A 400 -8.55 13.59 10.80
N LYS A 401 -8.98 14.43 11.75
CA LYS A 401 -8.09 15.17 12.66
C LYS A 401 -7.25 14.23 13.51
N LYS A 402 -7.85 13.18 14.08
CA LYS A 402 -7.12 12.17 14.87
C LYS A 402 -5.97 11.58 14.05
N TRP A 403 -6.26 11.08 12.85
CA TRP A 403 -5.25 10.40 12.03
C TRP A 403 -4.13 11.30 11.54
N PHE A 404 -4.43 12.56 11.22
CA PHE A 404 -3.36 13.52 10.91
C PHE A 404 -2.52 13.86 12.14
N ASN A 405 -3.14 14.06 13.32
CA ASN A 405 -2.39 14.27 14.55
C ASN A 405 -1.44 13.09 14.84
N ASP A 406 -1.96 11.86 14.75
CA ASP A 406 -1.16 10.65 14.95
C ASP A 406 -0.02 10.57 13.93
N LEU A 407 -0.24 10.92 12.65
CA LEU A 407 0.82 10.98 11.64
C LEU A 407 1.96 11.93 12.04
N PHE A 408 1.63 13.17 12.37
CA PHE A 408 2.64 14.18 12.75
C PHE A 408 3.35 13.84 14.07
N GLU A 409 2.66 13.19 15.01
CA GLU A 409 3.26 12.65 16.23
C GLU A 409 4.32 11.58 15.95
N ARG A 410 4.20 10.83 14.85
CA ARG A 410 5.16 9.80 14.46
C ARG A 410 6.29 10.36 13.62
N TYR A 411 6.02 11.38 12.80
CA TYR A 411 7.08 12.14 12.13
C TYR A 411 8.00 12.86 13.12
N ILE A 412 7.46 13.50 14.17
CA ILE A 412 8.34 14.16 15.17
C ILE A 412 9.19 13.16 15.95
N VAL A 413 8.71 11.92 16.16
CA VAL A 413 9.51 10.85 16.77
C VAL A 413 10.71 10.49 15.89
N GLU A 414 10.49 10.28 14.59
CA GLU A 414 11.58 10.00 13.63
C GLU A 414 12.56 11.18 13.52
N ALA A 415 12.05 12.41 13.47
CA ALA A 415 12.90 13.61 13.48
C ALA A 415 13.75 13.70 14.76
N ARG A 416 13.21 13.34 15.93
CA ARG A 416 13.97 13.28 17.19
C ARG A 416 15.03 12.17 17.16
N TRP A 417 14.72 10.99 16.61
CA TRP A 417 15.69 9.91 16.43
C TRP A 417 16.86 10.36 15.56
N TYR A 418 16.57 10.97 14.41
CA TYR A 418 17.57 11.51 13.50
C TYR A 418 18.48 12.54 14.20
N ASN A 419 17.88 13.57 14.83
CA ASN A 419 18.63 14.67 15.44
C ASN A 419 19.47 14.24 16.66
N SER A 420 19.04 13.20 17.39
CA SER A 420 19.79 12.67 18.54
C SER A 420 20.82 11.60 18.16
N GLY A 421 20.80 11.11 16.91
CA GLY A 421 21.58 9.94 16.49
C GLY A 421 21.11 8.65 17.15
N TYR A 422 19.86 8.60 17.64
CA TYR A 422 19.29 7.40 18.23
C TYR A 422 18.95 6.40 17.12
N GLN A 423 19.33 5.14 17.36
CA GLN A 423 19.00 4.04 16.48
C GLN A 423 17.97 3.14 17.17
N PRO A 424 16.71 3.11 16.68
CA PRO A 424 15.69 2.23 17.24
C PRO A 424 15.97 0.76 16.92
N THR A 425 15.41 -0.13 17.72
CA THR A 425 15.29 -1.55 17.35
C THR A 425 14.26 -1.71 16.23
N LEU A 426 14.27 -2.82 15.49
CA LEU A 426 13.27 -3.10 14.45
C LEU A 426 11.84 -3.07 15.01
N GLU A 427 11.63 -3.61 16.21
CA GLU A 427 10.31 -3.62 16.84
C GLU A 427 9.83 -2.20 17.19
N GLU A 428 10.72 -1.37 17.75
CA GLU A 428 10.43 0.02 18.07
C GLU A 428 10.16 0.84 16.81
N TYR A 429 11.01 0.68 15.79
CA TYR A 429 10.85 1.32 14.49
C TYR A 429 9.50 0.97 13.86
N LEU A 430 9.15 -0.32 13.77
CA LEU A 430 7.91 -0.73 13.11
C LEU A 430 6.67 -0.20 13.81
N LYS A 431 6.66 -0.11 15.16
CA LYS A 431 5.54 0.49 15.93
C LYS A 431 5.30 1.96 15.62
N ASN A 432 6.33 2.68 15.18
CA ASN A 432 6.22 4.06 14.68
C ASN A 432 5.90 4.07 13.17
N GLY A 433 6.67 3.28 12.42
CA GLY A 433 6.76 3.24 10.96
C GLY A 433 5.44 2.97 10.24
N PHE A 434 4.60 2.07 10.77
CA PHE A 434 3.33 1.76 10.10
C PHE A 434 2.35 2.94 10.14
N VAL A 435 2.54 3.91 11.04
CA VAL A 435 1.75 5.14 11.10
C VAL A 435 2.46 6.27 10.35
N SER A 436 3.79 6.44 10.52
CA SER A 436 4.54 7.51 9.82
C SER A 436 4.55 7.33 8.30
N ILE A 437 4.39 6.12 7.78
CA ILE A 437 4.18 5.91 6.33
C ILE A 437 2.85 6.49 5.80
N GLY A 438 1.96 6.99 6.67
CA GLY A 438 0.65 7.52 6.28
C GLY A 438 -0.42 6.46 6.01
N GLY A 439 -0.11 5.18 6.22
CA GLY A 439 -1.02 4.04 5.96
C GLY A 439 -2.43 4.21 6.57
N PRO A 440 -2.56 4.46 7.90
CA PRO A 440 -3.87 4.64 8.52
C PRO A 440 -4.68 5.81 7.96
N VAL A 441 -4.01 6.92 7.56
CA VAL A 441 -4.67 8.05 6.88
C VAL A 441 -5.26 7.57 5.55
N VAL A 442 -4.47 6.86 4.74
CA VAL A 442 -4.94 6.34 3.45
C VAL A 442 -6.10 5.35 3.63
N VAL A 443 -6.05 4.47 4.64
CA VAL A 443 -7.14 3.53 4.95
C VAL A 443 -8.42 4.27 5.34
N LEU A 444 -8.34 5.29 6.20
CA LEU A 444 -9.50 6.11 6.57
C LEU A 444 -10.11 6.80 5.34
N TYR A 445 -9.29 7.47 4.54
CA TYR A 445 -9.76 8.19 3.35
C TYR A 445 -10.31 7.24 2.29
N SER A 446 -9.78 6.03 2.20
CA SER A 446 -10.37 4.96 1.39
C SER A 446 -11.77 4.62 1.87
N TYR A 447 -11.98 4.42 3.17
CA TYR A 447 -13.29 4.07 3.70
C TYR A 447 -14.32 5.17 3.45
N ILE A 448 -14.02 6.40 3.88
CA ILE A 448 -15.00 7.50 3.86
C ILE A 448 -15.33 8.00 2.45
N CYS A 449 -14.50 7.70 1.44
CA CYS A 449 -14.76 8.12 0.06
C CYS A 449 -15.27 6.99 -0.86
N THR A 450 -15.27 5.73 -0.41
CA THR A 450 -15.77 4.59 -1.21
C THR A 450 -16.95 3.85 -0.56
N ALA A 451 -17.25 4.08 0.71
CA ALA A 451 -18.36 3.41 1.38
C ALA A 451 -19.71 3.94 0.87
N ASP A 452 -20.59 3.05 0.39
CA ASP A 452 -21.99 3.39 0.05
C ASP A 452 -22.71 4.04 1.24
N GLN A 453 -22.47 3.50 2.44
CA GLN A 453 -22.96 4.04 3.70
C GLN A 453 -21.84 3.98 4.72
N ILE A 454 -21.37 5.15 5.15
CA ILE A 454 -20.42 5.29 6.25
C ILE A 454 -21.12 4.91 7.55
N LYS A 455 -20.49 4.02 8.33
CA LYS A 455 -20.97 3.59 9.64
C LYS A 455 -20.01 4.04 10.72
N LYS A 456 -20.56 4.46 11.86
CA LYS A 456 -19.74 4.87 12.99
C LYS A 456 -18.94 3.70 13.57
N GLU A 457 -19.53 2.51 13.61
CA GLU A 457 -18.82 1.32 14.11
C GLU A 457 -17.63 0.95 13.24
N ASP A 458 -17.71 1.14 11.92
CA ASP A 458 -16.62 0.87 10.98
C ASP A 458 -15.49 1.89 11.15
N LEU A 459 -15.83 3.18 11.35
CA LEU A 459 -14.85 4.24 11.63
C LEU A 459 -14.09 3.97 12.93
N GLU A 460 -14.81 3.66 14.02
CA GLU A 460 -14.23 3.28 15.31
C GLU A 460 -13.37 2.02 15.18
N PHE A 461 -13.85 1.02 14.42
CA PHE A 461 -13.09 -0.20 14.15
C PHE A 461 -11.78 0.08 13.41
N ILE A 462 -11.76 0.90 12.35
CA ILE A 462 -10.53 1.28 11.65
C ILE A 462 -9.58 2.03 12.61
N GLU A 463 -10.15 2.90 13.44
CA GLU A 463 -9.43 3.72 14.40
C GLU A 463 -8.76 2.97 15.54
N ASP A 464 -9.30 1.82 15.92
CA ASP A 464 -8.73 0.92 16.92
C ASP A 464 -7.52 0.13 16.39
N LEU A 465 -7.15 0.32 15.11
CA LEU A 465 -6.04 -0.38 14.44
C LEU A 465 -6.07 -1.91 14.63
N PRO A 466 -7.17 -2.57 14.26
CA PRO A 466 -7.30 -4.02 14.34
C PRO A 466 -6.20 -4.66 13.49
N ASP A 467 -5.86 -5.90 13.81
CA ASP A 467 -4.74 -6.59 13.19
C ASP A 467 -4.76 -6.55 11.65
N ILE A 468 -5.94 -6.58 11.02
CA ILE A 468 -6.04 -6.52 9.55
C ILE A 468 -5.56 -5.17 8.99
N VAL A 469 -5.88 -4.06 9.65
CA VAL A 469 -5.44 -2.70 9.27
C VAL A 469 -3.98 -2.51 9.63
N ARG A 470 -3.58 -2.90 10.85
CA ARG A 470 -2.20 -2.81 11.33
C ARG A 470 -1.24 -3.59 10.42
N LEU A 471 -1.56 -4.84 10.09
CA LEU A 471 -0.72 -5.68 9.23
C LEU A 471 -0.63 -5.11 7.81
N ALA A 472 -1.71 -4.56 7.26
CA ALA A 472 -1.67 -3.91 5.96
C ALA A 472 -0.71 -2.71 5.97
N CYS A 473 -0.80 -1.84 6.99
CA CYS A 473 0.10 -0.70 7.13
C CYS A 473 1.56 -1.11 7.37
N GLU A 474 1.79 -2.20 8.12
CA GLU A 474 3.13 -2.75 8.32
C GLU A 474 3.72 -3.32 7.02
N ILE A 475 2.92 -3.99 6.19
CA ILE A 475 3.36 -4.46 4.86
C ILE A 475 3.68 -3.25 3.96
N PHE A 476 2.84 -2.22 3.99
CA PHE A 476 3.11 -0.99 3.25
C PHE A 476 4.46 -0.38 3.65
N ARG A 477 4.69 -0.18 4.95
CA ARG A 477 5.98 0.32 5.47
C ARG A 477 7.17 -0.54 5.05
N LEU A 478 7.05 -1.86 5.15
CA LEU A 478 8.14 -2.77 4.77
C LEU A 478 8.40 -2.76 3.26
N SER A 479 7.38 -2.54 2.44
CA SER A 479 7.53 -2.45 0.98
C SER A 479 8.24 -1.15 0.61
N ASP A 480 7.85 -0.03 1.21
CA ASP A 480 8.55 1.25 1.07
C ASP A 480 10.02 1.13 1.44
N ASP A 481 10.32 0.71 2.69
CA ASP A 481 11.69 0.55 3.16
C ASP A 481 12.52 -0.36 2.24
N TYR A 482 11.90 -1.37 1.61
CA TYR A 482 12.57 -2.24 0.66
C TYR A 482 13.05 -1.48 -0.58
N GLY A 483 12.22 -0.59 -1.13
CA GLY A 483 12.53 0.23 -2.31
C GLY A 483 13.39 1.47 -2.02
N THR A 484 13.25 2.07 -0.84
CA THR A 484 13.79 3.42 -0.56
C THR A 484 15.09 3.41 0.25
N SER A 485 15.28 2.42 1.14
CA SER A 485 16.32 2.39 2.18
C SER A 485 17.73 2.80 1.73
N SER A 486 18.20 2.34 0.57
CA SER A 486 19.54 2.67 0.09
C SER A 486 19.69 4.13 -0.34
N ALA A 487 18.64 4.76 -0.85
CA ALA A 487 18.62 6.17 -1.22
C ALA A 487 18.47 7.06 0.02
N GLU A 488 17.60 6.66 0.95
CA GLU A 488 17.35 7.36 2.21
C GLU A 488 18.60 7.44 3.09
N LEU A 489 19.30 6.31 3.24
CA LEU A 489 20.54 6.26 4.00
C LEU A 489 21.62 7.20 3.41
N LYS A 490 21.65 7.39 2.09
CA LYS A 490 22.61 8.29 1.42
C LYS A 490 22.25 9.77 1.61
N ARG A 491 20.96 10.13 1.63
CA ARG A 491 20.51 11.53 1.86
C ARG A 491 20.58 11.92 3.34
N GLY A 492 20.67 10.94 4.24
CA GLY A 492 20.82 11.14 5.67
C GLY A 492 19.45 11.18 6.35
N ASP A 493 18.86 10.00 6.48
CA ASP A 493 17.57 9.74 7.13
C ASP A 493 17.73 8.83 8.37
N VAL A 494 16.65 8.55 9.09
CA VAL A 494 16.62 7.54 10.15
C VAL A 494 16.87 6.13 9.59
N PRO A 495 17.43 5.19 10.38
CA PRO A 495 17.54 3.80 9.97
C PRO A 495 16.16 3.19 9.62
N SER A 496 15.99 2.72 8.38
CA SER A 496 14.80 1.97 7.96
C SER A 496 14.75 0.57 8.62
N SER A 497 13.70 -0.22 8.37
CA SER A 497 13.61 -1.60 8.86
C SER A 497 14.82 -2.46 8.48
N ILE A 498 15.42 -2.23 7.31
CA ILE A 498 16.62 -2.94 6.85
C ILE A 498 17.79 -2.67 7.81
N GLN A 499 18.12 -1.40 8.04
CA GLN A 499 19.23 -1.03 8.93
C GLN A 499 18.96 -1.37 10.39
N CYS A 500 17.71 -1.24 10.85
CA CYS A 500 17.32 -1.65 12.19
C CYS A 500 17.59 -3.14 12.41
N TYR A 501 17.18 -4.01 11.47
CA TYR A 501 17.41 -5.44 11.58
C TYR A 501 18.89 -5.83 11.48
N MET A 502 19.64 -5.18 10.59
CA MET A 502 21.10 -5.36 10.51
C MET A 502 21.76 -5.02 11.85
N SER A 503 21.32 -3.96 12.52
CA SER A 503 21.84 -3.57 13.83
C SER A 503 21.45 -4.54 14.94
N ASP A 504 20.18 -4.97 14.96
CA ASP A 504 19.67 -5.89 15.99
C ASP A 504 20.35 -7.27 15.96
N THR A 505 20.78 -7.72 14.77
CA THR A 505 21.24 -9.11 14.54
C THR A 505 22.67 -9.24 14.05
N GLY A 506 23.30 -8.17 13.55
CA GLY A 506 24.65 -8.18 12.99
C GLY A 506 24.77 -8.84 11.61
N VAL A 507 23.66 -9.02 10.87
CA VAL A 507 23.64 -9.64 9.54
C VAL A 507 23.93 -8.63 8.41
N SER A 508 24.17 -9.14 7.19
CA SER A 508 24.34 -8.31 5.99
C SER A 508 23.02 -7.71 5.51
N GLU A 509 23.11 -6.66 4.68
CA GLU A 509 21.93 -6.06 4.03
C GLU A 509 21.15 -7.08 3.20
N GLU A 510 21.83 -7.98 2.48
CA GLU A 510 21.19 -9.04 1.68
C GLU A 510 20.32 -9.96 2.55
N VAL A 511 20.85 -10.42 3.69
CA VAL A 511 20.11 -11.26 4.63
C VAL A 511 18.96 -10.48 5.28
N SER A 512 19.16 -9.18 5.54
CA SER A 512 18.10 -8.31 6.05
C SER A 512 16.97 -8.12 5.03
N ARG A 513 17.29 -7.88 3.75
CA ARG A 513 16.31 -7.77 2.66
C ARG A 513 15.53 -9.06 2.46
N GLU A 514 16.20 -10.21 2.50
CA GLU A 514 15.55 -11.52 2.47
C GLU A 514 14.61 -11.69 3.68
N HIS A 515 15.04 -11.27 4.88
CA HIS A 515 14.20 -11.29 6.07
C HIS A 515 12.95 -10.41 5.91
N MET A 516 13.07 -9.18 5.40
CA MET A 516 11.93 -8.29 5.19
C MET A 516 10.93 -8.87 4.19
N MET A 517 11.40 -9.45 3.09
CA MET A 517 10.53 -10.09 2.11
C MET A 517 9.79 -11.31 2.71
N ASN A 518 10.48 -12.13 3.51
CA ASN A 518 9.84 -13.24 4.24
C ASN A 518 8.82 -12.75 5.28
N LEU A 519 9.12 -11.63 5.96
CA LEU A 519 8.22 -11.00 6.91
C LEU A 519 6.96 -10.46 6.22
N ILE A 520 7.09 -9.81 5.06
CA ILE A 520 5.96 -9.35 4.23
C ILE A 520 5.05 -10.53 3.86
N ARG A 521 5.63 -11.62 3.34
CA ARG A 521 4.87 -12.85 3.00
C ARG A 521 4.10 -13.40 4.19
N LYS A 522 4.75 -13.48 5.36
CA LYS A 522 4.12 -13.96 6.58
C LYS A 522 2.95 -13.07 7.01
N LYS A 523 3.10 -11.75 6.92
CA LYS A 523 2.03 -10.79 7.24
C LYS A 523 0.86 -10.91 6.25
N TRP A 524 1.12 -11.14 4.96
CA TRP A 524 0.07 -11.46 3.98
C TRP A 524 -0.72 -12.71 4.36
N ALA A 525 -0.05 -13.78 4.77
CA ALA A 525 -0.71 -15.01 5.21
C ALA A 525 -1.56 -14.80 6.49
N GLN A 526 -1.10 -13.91 7.39
CA GLN A 526 -1.87 -13.49 8.56
C GLN A 526 -3.11 -12.69 8.15
N ILE A 527 -3.00 -11.72 7.23
CA ILE A 527 -4.15 -10.99 6.68
C ILE A 527 -5.16 -11.96 6.06
N ASN A 528 -4.70 -12.90 5.24
CA ASN A 528 -5.56 -13.92 4.65
C ASN A 528 -6.30 -14.71 5.73
N LYS A 529 -5.64 -15.08 6.84
CA LYS A 529 -6.29 -15.72 8.00
C LYS A 529 -7.43 -14.89 8.56
N LEU A 530 -7.18 -13.60 8.79
CA LEU A 530 -8.14 -12.68 9.39
C LEU A 530 -9.39 -12.51 8.51
N ARG A 531 -9.26 -12.59 7.18
CA ARG A 531 -10.39 -12.51 6.23
C ARG A 531 -11.36 -13.68 6.32
N PHE A 532 -10.89 -14.86 6.76
CA PHE A 532 -11.71 -16.07 6.90
C PHE A 532 -12.06 -16.39 8.36
N SER A 533 -11.50 -15.64 9.33
CA SER A 533 -11.76 -15.85 10.75
C SER A 533 -13.16 -15.40 11.13
N LYS A 534 -14.00 -16.33 11.58
CA LYS A 534 -15.33 -16.02 12.16
C LYS A 534 -15.24 -15.36 13.53
N GLU A 535 -14.08 -15.42 14.19
CA GLU A 535 -13.87 -14.92 15.55
C GLU A 535 -13.64 -13.40 15.60
N ASN A 536 -13.36 -12.76 14.47
CA ASN A 536 -12.83 -11.39 14.45
C ASN A 536 -13.87 -10.26 14.48
N ASN A 537 -15.18 -10.53 14.49
CA ASN A 537 -16.24 -9.50 14.46
C ASN A 537 -15.94 -8.33 13.49
N ASN A 538 -15.24 -8.58 12.38
CA ASN A 538 -14.81 -7.54 11.46
C ASN A 538 -16.06 -6.94 10.79
N PRO A 539 -16.40 -5.67 11.05
CA PRO A 539 -17.61 -5.06 10.50
C PRO A 539 -17.41 -4.59 9.05
N LEU A 540 -16.16 -4.53 8.59
CA LEU A 540 -15.79 -4.09 7.26
C LEU A 540 -16.27 -5.06 6.19
N SER A 541 -16.82 -4.51 5.10
CA SER A 541 -17.24 -5.31 3.96
C SER A 541 -16.03 -5.95 3.26
N TRP A 542 -16.27 -7.08 2.60
CA TRP A 542 -15.22 -7.77 1.84
C TRP A 542 -14.66 -6.89 0.71
N SER A 543 -15.52 -6.10 0.08
CA SER A 543 -15.15 -5.10 -0.93
C SER A 543 -14.22 -4.03 -0.37
N PHE A 544 -14.53 -3.47 0.81
CA PHE A 544 -13.66 -2.46 1.41
C PHE A 544 -12.32 -3.06 1.85
N VAL A 545 -12.33 -4.29 2.40
CA VAL A 545 -11.07 -4.98 2.72
C VAL A 545 -10.22 -5.14 1.46
N ASP A 546 -10.79 -5.45 0.30
CA ASP A 546 -10.00 -5.56 -0.94
C ASP A 546 -9.45 -4.20 -1.40
N ILE A 547 -10.22 -3.11 -1.30
CA ILE A 547 -9.72 -1.73 -1.54
C ILE A 547 -8.53 -1.43 -0.60
N MET A 548 -8.64 -1.76 0.68
CA MET A 548 -7.53 -1.60 1.63
C MET A 548 -6.33 -2.49 1.25
N LEU A 549 -6.53 -3.69 0.73
CA LEU A 549 -5.41 -4.53 0.25
C LEU A 549 -4.82 -4.04 -1.06
N ASN A 550 -5.55 -3.26 -1.85
CA ASN A 550 -4.99 -2.58 -3.01
C ASN A 550 -3.98 -1.49 -2.64
N LEU A 551 -4.04 -0.92 -1.41
CA LEU A 551 -2.95 -0.08 -0.88
C LEU A 551 -1.63 -0.83 -0.88
N ILE A 552 -1.60 -2.03 -0.30
CA ILE A 552 -0.36 -2.80 -0.22
C ILE A 552 0.08 -3.35 -1.59
N ARG A 553 -0.87 -3.66 -2.49
CA ARG A 553 -0.54 -4.02 -3.88
C ARG A 553 0.05 -2.83 -4.66
N ALA A 554 -0.46 -1.62 -4.44
CA ALA A 554 0.13 -0.40 -5.00
C ALA A 554 1.55 -0.16 -4.49
N GLY A 555 1.79 -0.38 -3.19
CA GLY A 555 3.13 -0.29 -2.61
C GLY A 555 4.09 -1.31 -3.19
N HIS A 556 3.64 -2.55 -3.37
CA HIS A 556 4.42 -3.57 -4.07
C HIS A 556 4.79 -3.16 -5.49
N CYS A 557 3.84 -2.59 -6.25
CA CYS A 557 4.11 -2.15 -7.62
C CYS A 557 5.13 -0.99 -7.68
N LEU A 558 5.08 -0.06 -6.73
CA LEU A 558 5.93 1.13 -6.74
C LEU A 558 7.31 0.92 -6.13
N TYR A 559 7.43 0.02 -5.15
CA TYR A 559 8.68 -0.26 -4.47
C TYR A 559 9.27 -1.63 -4.84
N ASN A 560 8.83 -2.17 -5.97
CA ASN A 560 9.33 -3.44 -6.46
C ASN A 560 10.83 -3.37 -6.81
N ALA A 561 11.49 -4.53 -6.82
CA ALA A 561 12.89 -4.68 -7.25
C ALA A 561 13.93 -3.82 -6.49
N GLY A 562 13.55 -3.16 -5.40
CA GLY A 562 14.43 -2.27 -4.64
C GLY A 562 14.55 -0.87 -5.24
N ASP A 563 13.62 -0.48 -6.12
CA ASP A 563 13.54 0.84 -6.72
C ASP A 563 12.51 1.72 -6.00
N ASP A 564 12.74 3.03 -5.98
CA ASP A 564 11.80 4.02 -5.44
C ASP A 564 10.96 4.61 -6.57
N GLY A 565 9.85 3.94 -6.89
CA GLY A 565 8.92 4.37 -7.94
C GLY A 565 8.06 5.59 -7.59
N PHE A 566 8.16 6.13 -6.36
CA PHE A 566 7.45 7.34 -5.95
C PHE A 566 8.34 8.58 -6.07
N SER A 567 9.48 8.62 -5.37
CA SER A 567 10.35 9.80 -5.35
C SER A 567 11.21 9.90 -6.60
N VAL A 568 11.61 8.76 -7.17
CA VAL A 568 12.42 8.70 -8.39
C VAL A 568 11.51 8.35 -9.55
N GLU A 569 11.04 9.38 -10.27
CA GLU A 569 10.37 9.21 -11.56
C GLU A 569 11.40 8.78 -12.63
N ASP A 570 12.06 7.65 -12.45
CA ASP A 570 13.00 7.12 -13.43
C ASP A 570 12.29 6.71 -14.72
N VAL A 571 13.04 6.12 -15.65
CA VAL A 571 12.49 5.67 -16.93
C VAL A 571 11.44 4.57 -16.72
N VAL A 572 11.56 3.71 -15.71
CA VAL A 572 10.67 2.55 -15.52
C VAL A 572 9.32 2.98 -14.93
N ALA A 573 9.33 3.82 -13.89
CA ALA A 573 8.12 4.42 -13.35
C ALA A 573 7.44 5.30 -14.41
N LYS A 574 8.24 6.10 -15.15
CA LYS A 574 7.73 6.93 -16.24
C LYS A 574 7.10 6.10 -17.36
N ASP A 575 7.77 5.05 -17.84
CA ASP A 575 7.28 4.21 -18.94
C ASP A 575 5.96 3.52 -18.54
N THR A 576 5.87 3.07 -17.29
CA THR A 576 4.62 2.51 -16.74
C THR A 576 3.51 3.56 -16.72
N LEU A 577 3.77 4.75 -16.19
CA LEU A 577 2.80 5.85 -16.13
C LEU A 577 2.38 6.34 -17.53
N VAL A 578 3.33 6.51 -18.45
CA VAL A 578 3.08 6.90 -19.85
C VAL A 578 2.23 5.83 -20.53
N SER A 579 2.57 4.56 -20.36
CA SER A 579 1.82 3.45 -20.94
C SER A 579 0.37 3.39 -20.45
N LEU A 580 0.12 3.72 -19.17
CA LEU A 580 -1.20 3.67 -18.56
C LEU A 580 -2.03 4.94 -18.77
N LEU A 581 -1.42 6.12 -18.70
CA LEU A 581 -2.12 7.41 -18.67
C LEU A 581 -2.05 8.19 -19.99
N VAL A 582 -1.10 7.90 -20.87
CA VAL A 582 -0.85 8.70 -22.08
C VAL A 582 -1.10 7.90 -23.35
N GLU A 583 -0.51 6.70 -23.47
CA GLU A 583 -0.51 5.93 -24.71
C GLU A 583 -1.70 4.97 -24.81
N PRO A 584 -2.68 5.22 -25.69
CA PRO A 584 -3.79 4.31 -25.89
C PRO A 584 -3.35 3.02 -26.58
N ILE A 585 -4.13 1.96 -26.40
CA ILE A 585 -3.94 0.70 -27.11
C ILE A 585 -4.54 0.83 -28.52
N PRO A 586 -3.81 0.45 -29.59
CA PRO A 586 -4.39 0.38 -30.94
C PRO A 586 -5.55 -0.61 -31.00
N LEU A 587 -6.73 -0.12 -31.43
CA LEU A 587 -7.97 -0.90 -31.56
C LEU A 587 -7.90 -1.91 -32.72
#